data_AF-A0A5S3WUL6-F1
#
_entry.id   AF-A0A5S3WUL6-F1
#
_cell.length_a   1.000
_cell.length_b   1.000
_cell.length_c   1.000
_cell.angle_alpha   90.00
_cell.angle_beta   90.00
_cell.angle_gamma   90.00
#
_symmetry.space_group_name_H-M   'P 1'
#
loop_
_entity.id
_entity.type
_entity.pdbx_description
1 polymer ?
#
loop_
_entity_poly.entity_id
_entity_poly.type
_entity_poly.pdbx_seq_one_letter_code
_entity_poly.pdbx_strand_id
1 'polypeptide(L)'
;MRLSAFIAILVVLLFSFQVWASDSSGITEFTVSQAPDGAELSDEAHDNVMRFLSTYVGKPFTPRRQKLIDKDITKALQALGYYHHTLNMAFDPKTRRVALILDPGVALQWHQVEIVLQGIEDDALRLRLLDGAIQIGEQVRHDRYEATKAQIESVLLELGYFDFQWLKKQLSVDRSQQQVSAILSLSAGPRYRFGELRLSAKSKAVAFAQALSPFSPGEFYAAQKLSQYNLTLNETPYFQSVRVYPLLKLRHQGAVPIRVELVDKPANSYEVGGGYSTDLGAKARFKWSKPWITSGGHSMTSDLNISQRQQDISGAYTIPVNDPNNDVFRILGGYQLQDDLTEGVDTKTWNIQVQRQWLTPGNWIRTAFLKREHETSEQDGDTLKTEMLIPGVSYAKKQSLGGMLPYWGNERLISVELASESLVSSTSLIKVRWKNAWLRNIAQQHFFLTRLEAGAIVTDDIEAVPFNMRFFAGGDQSVRGFAYQSVAPRDGEGKLLGGKYLATASAEYNYQFMPNWRVALFMDTGTATDDFEEEWALGAGFGFRYLTPVGPIRLDHAWGLSKDSKSTRLSIVIGPEM
;
A
#
# COMPACT_ATOMS: atom_id res chain seq x y z
N MET A 1 -38.94 2.26 74.15
CA MET A 1 -40.30 1.74 74.38
C MET A 1 -40.97 1.48 73.03
N ARG A 2 -41.43 0.24 72.80
CA ARG A 2 -42.47 -0.31 71.88
C ARG A 2 -43.15 0.67 70.89
N LEU A 3 -43.51 0.36 69.63
CA LEU A 3 -44.15 -0.84 69.04
C LEU A 3 -44.25 -0.70 67.48
N SER A 4 -44.52 -1.84 66.78
CA SER A 4 -45.11 -2.04 65.42
C SER A 4 -44.33 -1.62 64.14
N ALA A 5 -44.14 -2.47 63.10
CA ALA A 5 -44.67 -3.80 62.78
C ALA A 5 -43.76 -4.55 61.76
N PHE A 6 -43.74 -5.88 61.90
CA PHE A 6 -43.10 -6.97 61.12
C PHE A 6 -44.23 -8.03 60.95
N ILE A 7 -44.29 -8.93 59.96
CA ILE A 7 -43.63 -10.25 59.85
C ILE A 7 -44.13 -10.95 58.57
N ALA A 8 -43.23 -11.73 57.91
CA ALA A 8 -43.42 -13.00 57.16
C ALA A 8 -42.77 -12.96 55.76
N ILE A 9 -41.98 -13.91 55.24
CA ILE A 9 -41.46 -15.23 55.63
C ILE A 9 -40.22 -15.48 54.71
N LEU A 10 -39.21 -16.20 55.21
CA LEU A 10 -38.05 -16.69 54.46
C LEU A 10 -37.94 -18.21 54.65
N VAL A 11 -37.89 -19.00 53.56
CA VAL A 11 -37.23 -20.33 53.50
C VAL A 11 -36.72 -20.59 52.07
N VAL A 12 -35.45 -21.01 52.00
CA VAL A 12 -34.64 -21.44 50.86
C VAL A 12 -34.80 -22.95 50.64
N LEU A 13 -34.86 -23.43 49.39
CA LEU A 13 -34.03 -24.56 48.89
C LEU A 13 -34.31 -24.92 47.41
N LEU A 14 -33.24 -24.84 46.63
CA LEU A 14 -32.81 -25.68 45.49
C LEU A 14 -33.84 -26.69 44.94
N PHE A 15 -34.23 -26.52 43.67
CA PHE A 15 -33.86 -27.49 42.62
C PHE A 15 -34.14 -26.89 41.24
N SER A 16 -33.13 -27.02 40.39
CA SER A 16 -33.08 -26.72 38.97
C SER A 16 -34.33 -27.16 38.20
N PHE A 17 -35.11 -26.20 37.70
CA PHE A 17 -35.94 -26.42 36.52
C PHE A 17 -35.04 -26.42 35.29
N GLN A 18 -34.56 -27.61 34.92
CA GLN A 18 -34.21 -27.90 33.54
C GLN A 18 -35.48 -27.69 32.71
N VAL A 19 -35.50 -26.58 31.98
CA VAL A 19 -36.34 -26.45 30.80
C VAL A 19 -35.98 -27.62 29.89
N TRP A 20 -36.97 -28.47 29.62
CA TRP A 20 -36.90 -29.50 28.59
C TRP A 20 -36.62 -28.81 27.25
N ALA A 21 -35.34 -28.75 26.88
CA ALA A 21 -34.94 -28.53 25.51
C ALA A 21 -35.32 -29.79 24.74
N SER A 22 -36.31 -29.67 23.86
CA SER A 22 -36.64 -30.69 22.88
C SER A 22 -35.39 -31.07 22.07
N ASP A 23 -34.92 -32.29 22.26
CA ASP A 23 -34.34 -33.18 21.26
C ASP A 23 -33.49 -32.52 20.14
N SER A 24 -32.19 -32.35 20.39
CA SER A 24 -31.22 -32.03 19.33
C SER A 24 -30.87 -33.30 18.53
N SER A 25 -31.85 -33.78 17.76
CA SER A 25 -31.78 -34.97 16.89
C SER A 25 -31.03 -34.74 15.56
N GLY A 26 -30.04 -33.84 15.56
CA GLY A 26 -29.29 -33.43 14.36
C GLY A 26 -28.07 -34.31 14.06
N ILE A 27 -27.68 -34.35 12.78
CA ILE A 27 -26.43 -34.98 12.31
C ILE A 27 -25.23 -34.26 12.96
N THR A 28 -24.32 -35.00 13.57
CA THR A 28 -23.13 -34.43 14.23
C THR A 28 -21.94 -34.32 13.28
N GLU A 29 -21.78 -35.28 12.38
CA GLU A 29 -20.59 -35.40 11.53
C GLU A 29 -20.88 -36.28 10.30
N PHE A 30 -20.16 -36.03 9.21
CA PHE A 30 -20.15 -36.86 8.00
C PHE A 30 -18.76 -37.49 7.84
N THR A 31 -18.72 -38.76 7.46
CA THR A 31 -17.49 -39.42 7.00
C THR A 31 -17.68 -39.89 5.57
N VAL A 32 -16.81 -39.46 4.66
CA VAL A 32 -16.81 -39.89 3.26
C VAL A 32 -15.64 -40.84 3.06
N SER A 33 -15.92 -42.03 2.54
CA SER A 33 -14.91 -43.04 2.21
C SER A 33 -15.14 -43.56 0.79
N GLN A 34 -14.06 -43.91 0.11
CA GLN A 34 -14.13 -44.55 -1.20
C GLN A 34 -14.76 -45.94 -1.10
N ALA A 35 -15.49 -46.36 -2.14
CA ALA A 35 -15.94 -47.74 -2.27
C ALA A 35 -14.74 -48.70 -2.47
N PRO A 36 -14.69 -49.89 -1.80
CA PRO A 36 -13.55 -50.80 -1.84
C PRO A 36 -13.09 -51.24 -3.25
N ASP A 37 -14.04 -51.39 -4.17
CA ASP A 37 -13.80 -51.79 -5.57
C ASP A 37 -14.15 -50.67 -6.57
N GLY A 38 -14.31 -49.43 -6.09
CA GLY A 38 -14.73 -48.28 -6.89
C GLY A 38 -13.55 -47.42 -7.38
N ALA A 39 -13.84 -46.46 -8.26
CA ALA A 39 -12.85 -45.50 -8.74
C ALA A 39 -12.31 -44.64 -7.59
N GLU A 40 -11.06 -44.18 -7.73
CA GLU A 40 -10.42 -43.33 -6.73
C GLU A 40 -11.16 -41.99 -6.58
N LEU A 41 -11.51 -41.66 -5.34
CA LEU A 41 -12.09 -40.37 -5.01
C LEU A 41 -10.96 -39.36 -4.82
N SER A 42 -10.77 -38.50 -5.83
CA SER A 42 -9.77 -37.43 -5.75
C SER A 42 -10.01 -36.52 -4.55
N ASP A 43 -8.93 -35.98 -3.98
CA ASP A 43 -8.99 -35.04 -2.85
C ASP A 43 -9.89 -33.84 -3.17
N GLU A 44 -9.83 -33.32 -4.40
CA GLU A 44 -10.69 -32.23 -4.87
C GLU A 44 -12.18 -32.60 -4.85
N ALA A 45 -12.53 -33.82 -5.27
CA ALA A 45 -13.90 -34.30 -5.25
C ALA A 45 -14.40 -34.56 -3.82
N HIS A 46 -13.55 -35.14 -2.98
CA HIS A 46 -13.82 -35.32 -1.56
C HIS A 46 -14.11 -33.97 -0.88
N ASP A 47 -13.22 -32.99 -1.04
CA ASP A 47 -13.37 -31.66 -0.45
C ASP A 47 -14.61 -30.94 -0.96
N ASN A 48 -14.89 -31.03 -2.26
CA ASN A 48 -16.09 -30.43 -2.83
C ASN A 48 -17.36 -31.04 -2.23
N VAL A 49 -17.44 -32.38 -2.14
CA VAL A 49 -18.54 -33.09 -1.50
C VAL A 49 -18.69 -32.67 -0.03
N MET A 50 -17.60 -32.64 0.74
CA MET A 50 -17.61 -32.26 2.15
C MET A 50 -18.15 -30.83 2.38
N ARG A 51 -17.86 -29.88 1.47
CA ARG A 51 -18.44 -28.52 1.55
C ARG A 51 -19.96 -28.55 1.47
N PHE A 52 -20.56 -29.32 0.55
CA PHE A 52 -22.02 -29.44 0.47
C PHE A 52 -22.59 -30.10 1.73
N LEU A 53 -21.94 -31.14 2.25
CA LEU A 53 -22.36 -31.87 3.44
C LEU A 53 -22.35 -31.03 4.72
N SER A 54 -21.39 -30.10 4.84
CA SER A 54 -21.29 -29.20 6.00
C SER A 54 -22.59 -28.43 6.29
N THR A 55 -23.38 -28.13 5.25
CA THR A 55 -24.67 -27.42 5.37
C THR A 55 -25.77 -28.24 6.06
N TYR A 56 -25.55 -29.53 6.26
CA TYR A 56 -26.49 -30.47 6.88
C TYR A 56 -26.14 -30.83 8.33
N VAL A 57 -24.97 -30.44 8.83
CA VAL A 57 -24.60 -30.61 10.24
C VAL A 57 -25.60 -29.85 11.13
N GLY A 58 -26.03 -30.48 12.22
CA GLY A 58 -27.05 -29.97 13.14
C GLY A 58 -28.50 -30.17 12.67
N LYS A 59 -28.74 -30.65 11.43
CA LYS A 59 -30.10 -30.92 10.90
C LYS A 59 -30.48 -32.39 11.10
N PRO A 60 -31.77 -32.73 11.35
CA PRO A 60 -32.17 -34.13 11.59
C PRO A 60 -32.04 -35.06 10.39
N PHE A 61 -31.58 -36.29 10.57
CA PHE A 61 -31.49 -37.25 9.46
C PHE A 61 -32.88 -37.80 9.12
N THR A 62 -33.42 -37.46 7.95
CA THR A 62 -34.76 -37.88 7.49
C THR A 62 -34.70 -38.37 6.04
N PRO A 63 -35.62 -39.22 5.57
CA PRO A 63 -35.63 -39.72 4.19
C PRO A 63 -35.65 -38.59 3.14
N ARG A 64 -36.37 -37.50 3.44
CA ARG A 64 -36.38 -36.30 2.57
C ARG A 64 -35.00 -35.64 2.50
N ARG A 65 -34.29 -35.58 3.63
CA ARG A 65 -32.95 -34.98 3.71
C ARG A 65 -31.89 -35.87 3.08
N GLN A 66 -32.00 -37.19 3.21
CA GLN A 66 -31.15 -38.15 2.51
C GLN A 66 -31.20 -37.91 0.99
N LYS A 67 -32.40 -37.73 0.41
CA LYS A 67 -32.56 -37.37 -1.02
C LYS A 67 -31.95 -36.02 -1.39
N LEU A 68 -31.97 -35.03 -0.48
CA LEU A 68 -31.34 -33.73 -0.71
C LEU A 68 -29.81 -33.82 -0.67
N ILE A 69 -29.28 -34.58 0.29
CA ILE A 69 -27.85 -34.87 0.42
C ILE A 69 -27.36 -35.56 -0.86
N ASP A 70 -28.05 -36.62 -1.30
CA ASP A 70 -27.74 -37.34 -2.54
C ASP A 70 -27.74 -36.41 -3.76
N LYS A 71 -28.76 -35.56 -3.88
CA LYS A 71 -28.84 -34.55 -4.96
C LYS A 71 -27.68 -33.55 -4.91
N ASP A 72 -27.24 -33.12 -3.74
CA ASP A 72 -26.16 -32.15 -3.60
C ASP A 72 -24.78 -32.79 -3.81
N ILE A 73 -24.57 -34.04 -3.37
CA ILE A 73 -23.39 -34.84 -3.73
C ILE A 73 -23.33 -35.01 -5.25
N THR A 74 -24.45 -35.35 -5.89
CA THR A 74 -24.55 -35.45 -7.35
C THR A 74 -24.06 -34.16 -8.03
N LYS A 75 -24.50 -33.00 -7.56
CA LYS A 75 -24.04 -31.71 -8.11
C LYS A 75 -22.56 -31.45 -7.86
N ALA A 76 -22.07 -31.77 -6.66
CA ALA A 76 -20.67 -31.59 -6.29
C ALA A 76 -19.74 -32.41 -7.20
N LEU A 77 -20.14 -33.65 -7.50
CA LEU A 77 -19.43 -34.55 -8.39
C LEU A 77 -19.54 -34.13 -9.86
N GLN A 78 -20.73 -33.75 -10.32
CA GLN A 78 -20.95 -33.27 -11.68
C GLN A 78 -20.14 -32.00 -12.00
N ALA A 79 -19.94 -31.13 -11.01
CA ALA A 79 -19.12 -29.93 -11.17
C ALA A 79 -17.65 -30.25 -11.54
N LEU A 80 -17.17 -31.44 -11.18
CA LEU A 80 -15.83 -31.96 -11.44
C LEU A 80 -15.81 -33.04 -12.52
N GLY A 81 -16.90 -33.19 -13.27
CA GLY A 81 -16.95 -34.10 -14.43
C GLY A 81 -17.38 -35.54 -14.11
N TYR A 82 -17.75 -35.84 -12.87
CA TYR A 82 -18.27 -37.15 -12.47
C TYR A 82 -19.79 -37.19 -12.66
N TYR A 83 -20.25 -37.79 -13.76
CA TYR A 83 -21.68 -37.86 -14.12
C TYR A 83 -22.36 -39.17 -13.75
N HIS A 84 -21.58 -40.20 -13.43
CA HIS A 84 -22.04 -41.50 -12.96
C HIS A 84 -21.35 -41.79 -11.64
N HIS A 85 -22.09 -41.86 -10.55
CA HIS A 85 -21.56 -42.20 -9.23
C HIS A 85 -22.52 -43.16 -8.53
N THR A 86 -22.01 -43.95 -7.61
CA THR A 86 -22.83 -44.75 -6.70
C THR A 86 -22.59 -44.31 -5.27
N LEU A 87 -23.66 -44.19 -4.49
CA LEU A 87 -23.63 -43.68 -3.14
C LEU A 87 -24.38 -44.61 -2.20
N ASN A 88 -23.68 -45.10 -1.17
CA ASN A 88 -24.30 -45.77 -0.04
C ASN A 88 -24.20 -44.87 1.18
N MET A 89 -25.34 -44.60 1.81
CA MET A 89 -25.44 -43.69 2.96
C MET A 89 -26.05 -44.42 4.15
N ALA A 90 -25.34 -44.44 5.28
CA ALA A 90 -25.80 -45.05 6.53
C ALA A 90 -25.74 -44.02 7.66
N PHE A 91 -26.81 -43.92 8.44
CA PHE A 91 -26.87 -43.08 9.65
C PHE A 91 -26.78 -43.96 10.89
N ASP A 92 -25.85 -43.65 11.79
CA ASP A 92 -25.75 -44.27 13.10
C ASP A 92 -26.51 -43.42 14.14
N PRO A 93 -27.62 -43.91 14.70
CA PRO A 93 -28.42 -43.17 15.68
C PRO A 93 -27.68 -42.91 17.00
N LYS A 94 -26.70 -43.75 17.37
CA LYS A 94 -25.97 -43.64 18.64
C LYS A 94 -24.93 -42.53 18.60
N THR A 95 -24.16 -42.48 17.51
CA THR A 95 -23.11 -41.46 17.33
C THR A 95 -23.63 -40.22 16.58
N ARG A 96 -24.81 -40.32 15.97
CA ARG A 96 -25.44 -39.32 15.09
C ARG A 96 -24.60 -38.97 13.85
N ARG A 97 -23.73 -39.90 13.44
CA ARG A 97 -22.85 -39.77 12.28
C ARG A 97 -23.50 -40.33 11.03
N VAL A 98 -23.20 -39.73 9.88
CA VAL A 98 -23.59 -40.25 8.56
C VAL A 98 -22.33 -40.71 7.83
N ALA A 99 -22.24 -42.01 7.56
CA ALA A 99 -21.20 -42.60 6.74
C ALA A 99 -21.65 -42.67 5.27
N LEU A 100 -20.80 -42.18 4.38
CA LEU A 100 -21.00 -42.13 2.93
C LEU A 100 -19.91 -42.96 2.28
N ILE A 101 -20.29 -44.09 1.67
CA ILE A 101 -19.39 -44.87 0.82
C ILE A 101 -19.70 -44.46 -0.62
N LEU A 102 -18.75 -43.78 -1.24
CA LEU A 102 -18.90 -43.15 -2.54
C LEU A 102 -17.95 -43.78 -3.56
N ASP A 103 -18.50 -44.22 -4.69
CA ASP A 103 -17.73 -44.44 -5.92
C ASP A 103 -18.05 -43.29 -6.87
N PRO A 104 -17.11 -42.36 -7.14
CA PRO A 104 -17.34 -41.22 -8.01
C PRO A 104 -17.43 -41.63 -9.49
N GLY A 105 -17.04 -42.85 -9.85
CA GLY A 105 -16.91 -43.31 -11.22
C GLY A 105 -15.80 -42.59 -12.00
N VAL A 106 -15.86 -42.67 -13.33
CA VAL A 106 -14.86 -42.04 -14.21
C VAL A 106 -15.19 -40.58 -14.42
N ALA A 107 -14.20 -39.70 -14.19
CA ALA A 107 -14.30 -38.30 -14.57
C ALA A 107 -14.29 -38.16 -16.09
N LEU A 108 -15.34 -37.54 -16.64
CA LEU A 108 -15.43 -37.33 -18.09
C LEU A 108 -14.51 -36.18 -18.53
N GLN A 109 -13.99 -36.29 -19.75
CA GLN A 109 -13.22 -35.25 -20.41
C GLN A 109 -14.07 -34.52 -21.46
N TRP A 110 -13.68 -33.30 -21.82
CA TRP A 110 -14.32 -32.57 -22.91
C TRP A 110 -14.06 -33.30 -24.22
N HIS A 111 -15.12 -33.86 -24.80
CA HIS A 111 -15.05 -34.56 -26.09
C HIS A 111 -15.05 -33.57 -27.26
N GLN A 112 -15.85 -32.52 -27.16
CA GLN A 112 -15.95 -31.47 -28.17
C GLN A 112 -16.06 -30.11 -27.50
N VAL A 113 -15.22 -29.17 -27.93
CA VAL A 113 -15.29 -27.76 -27.51
C VAL A 113 -15.33 -26.92 -28.78
N GLU A 114 -16.43 -26.21 -28.99
CA GLU A 114 -16.60 -25.28 -30.10
C GLU A 114 -16.80 -23.87 -29.54
N ILE A 115 -15.84 -22.98 -29.80
CA ILE A 115 -15.92 -21.57 -29.41
C ILE A 115 -15.86 -20.70 -30.67
N VAL A 116 -17.00 -20.08 -31.02
CA VAL A 116 -17.14 -19.22 -32.20
C VAL A 116 -17.36 -17.77 -31.77
N LEU A 117 -16.38 -16.92 -32.08
CA LEU A 117 -16.40 -15.49 -31.76
C LEU A 117 -16.61 -14.68 -33.05
N GLN A 118 -17.86 -14.36 -33.38
CA GLN A 118 -18.22 -13.57 -34.56
C GLN A 118 -17.94 -12.08 -34.33
N GLY A 119 -17.40 -11.40 -35.34
CA GLY A 119 -17.05 -9.97 -35.27
C GLY A 119 -15.70 -9.68 -34.60
N ILE A 120 -14.92 -10.72 -34.27
CA ILE A 120 -13.53 -10.60 -33.81
C ILE A 120 -12.62 -11.08 -34.93
N GLU A 121 -11.89 -10.18 -35.58
CA GLU A 121 -10.97 -10.53 -36.68
C GLU A 121 -9.52 -10.58 -36.22
N ASP A 122 -9.15 -9.75 -35.23
CA ASP A 122 -7.81 -9.65 -34.66
C ASP A 122 -7.42 -10.92 -33.89
N ASP A 123 -6.35 -11.59 -34.34
CA ASP A 123 -5.83 -12.81 -33.73
C ASP A 123 -5.24 -12.59 -32.34
N ALA A 124 -4.62 -11.43 -32.08
CA ALA A 124 -4.10 -11.13 -30.74
C ALA A 124 -5.25 -10.98 -29.74
N LEU A 125 -6.34 -10.34 -30.17
CA LEU A 125 -7.56 -10.25 -29.38
C LEU A 125 -8.21 -11.63 -29.18
N ARG A 126 -8.29 -12.45 -30.23
CA ARG A 126 -8.83 -13.81 -30.14
C ARG A 126 -8.05 -14.66 -29.12
N LEU A 127 -6.72 -14.62 -29.15
CA LEU A 127 -5.88 -15.31 -28.17
C LEU A 127 -6.15 -14.82 -26.75
N ARG A 128 -6.28 -13.51 -26.55
CA ARG A 128 -6.55 -12.92 -25.23
C ARG A 128 -7.95 -13.26 -24.69
N LEU A 129 -8.96 -13.36 -25.57
CA LEU A 129 -10.31 -13.80 -25.23
C LEU A 129 -10.37 -15.27 -24.82
N LEU A 130 -9.50 -16.10 -25.40
CA LEU A 130 -9.44 -17.55 -25.17
C LEU A 130 -8.36 -17.96 -24.14
N ASP A 131 -7.77 -16.99 -23.44
CA ASP A 131 -6.78 -17.27 -22.40
C ASP A 131 -7.41 -18.10 -21.26
N GLY A 132 -6.84 -19.27 -21.00
CA GLY A 132 -7.38 -20.23 -20.03
C GLY A 132 -8.75 -20.84 -20.40
N ALA A 133 -9.17 -20.75 -21.66
CA ALA A 133 -10.39 -21.39 -22.13
C ALA A 133 -10.31 -22.92 -22.04
N ILE A 134 -11.45 -23.56 -21.78
CA ILE A 134 -11.56 -25.03 -21.79
C ILE A 134 -11.09 -25.64 -23.11
N GLN A 135 -10.42 -26.80 -23.04
CA GLN A 135 -9.89 -27.50 -24.20
C GLN A 135 -10.36 -28.96 -24.29
N ILE A 136 -10.36 -29.50 -25.50
CA ILE A 136 -10.65 -30.93 -25.74
C ILE A 136 -9.62 -31.79 -25.00
N GLY A 137 -10.07 -32.86 -24.34
CA GLY A 137 -9.23 -33.78 -23.58
C GLY A 137 -8.99 -33.38 -22.12
N GLU A 138 -9.30 -32.15 -21.72
CA GLU A 138 -9.25 -31.76 -20.30
C GLU A 138 -10.43 -32.37 -19.53
N GLN A 139 -10.23 -32.65 -18.23
CA GLN A 139 -11.32 -33.06 -17.35
C GLN A 139 -12.42 -32.00 -17.31
N VAL A 140 -13.67 -32.44 -17.42
CA VAL A 140 -14.83 -31.56 -17.41
C VAL A 140 -14.92 -30.86 -16.06
N ARG A 141 -14.91 -29.53 -16.11
CA ARG A 141 -14.97 -28.66 -14.94
C ARG A 141 -15.91 -27.50 -15.19
N HIS A 142 -17.00 -27.43 -14.42
CA HIS A 142 -18.06 -26.42 -14.60
C HIS A 142 -17.56 -25.02 -14.23
N ASP A 143 -16.68 -24.92 -13.23
CA ASP A 143 -16.02 -23.67 -12.85
C ASP A 143 -15.13 -23.13 -13.98
N ARG A 144 -14.42 -24.00 -14.71
CA ARG A 144 -13.61 -23.62 -15.88
C ARG A 144 -14.47 -23.18 -17.07
N TYR A 145 -15.59 -23.86 -17.32
CA TYR A 145 -16.55 -23.46 -18.35
C TYR A 145 -17.12 -22.06 -18.07
N GLU A 146 -17.54 -21.79 -16.83
CA GLU A 146 -18.03 -20.46 -16.44
C GLU A 146 -16.91 -19.41 -16.45
N ALA A 147 -15.70 -19.76 -16.02
CA ALA A 147 -14.53 -18.86 -16.11
C ALA A 147 -14.18 -18.50 -17.57
N THR A 148 -14.28 -19.44 -18.50
CA THR A 148 -14.07 -19.19 -19.94
C THR A 148 -15.05 -18.13 -20.46
N LYS A 149 -16.33 -18.26 -20.12
CA LYS A 149 -17.36 -17.27 -20.50
C LYS A 149 -17.08 -15.91 -19.87
N ALA A 150 -16.78 -15.88 -18.56
CA ALA A 150 -16.50 -14.65 -17.83
C ALA A 150 -15.26 -13.93 -18.38
N GLN A 151 -14.21 -14.65 -18.78
CA GLN A 151 -13.02 -14.10 -19.42
C GLN A 151 -13.37 -13.43 -20.75
N ILE A 152 -14.13 -14.11 -21.61
CA ILE A 152 -14.59 -13.55 -22.89
C ILE A 152 -15.39 -12.27 -22.66
N GLU A 153 -16.40 -12.31 -21.77
CA GLU A 153 -17.24 -11.15 -21.45
C GLU A 153 -16.42 -9.98 -20.89
N SER A 154 -15.49 -10.27 -19.97
CA SER A 154 -14.64 -9.26 -19.33
C SER A 154 -13.77 -8.53 -20.35
N VAL A 155 -13.07 -9.26 -21.22
CA VAL A 155 -12.20 -8.66 -22.26
C VAL A 155 -13.01 -7.87 -23.29
N LEU A 156 -14.19 -8.35 -23.67
CA LEU A 156 -15.09 -7.61 -24.58
C LEU A 156 -15.54 -6.29 -23.95
N LEU A 157 -15.97 -6.29 -22.69
CA LEU A 157 -16.35 -5.08 -21.96
C LEU A 157 -15.17 -4.14 -21.75
N GLU A 158 -13.97 -4.67 -21.48
CA GLU A 158 -12.75 -3.90 -21.33
C GLU A 158 -12.42 -3.09 -22.61
N LEU A 159 -12.65 -3.69 -23.79
CA LEU A 159 -12.33 -3.10 -25.09
C LEU A 159 -13.51 -2.36 -25.75
N GLY A 160 -14.66 -2.31 -25.08
CA GLY A 160 -15.82 -1.51 -25.50
C GLY A 160 -16.79 -2.21 -26.45
N TYR A 161 -16.82 -3.54 -26.47
CA TYR A 161 -17.87 -4.30 -27.15
C TYR A 161 -19.08 -4.42 -26.19
N PHE A 162 -19.89 -3.38 -26.08
CA PHE A 162 -20.98 -3.34 -25.08
C PHE A 162 -22.26 -4.07 -25.50
N ASP A 163 -22.39 -4.39 -26.79
CA ASP A 163 -23.59 -5.01 -27.37
C ASP A 163 -23.35 -6.46 -27.76
N PHE A 164 -22.35 -7.13 -27.15
CA PHE A 164 -22.12 -8.55 -27.44
C PHE A 164 -23.33 -9.38 -27.03
N GLN A 165 -23.59 -10.45 -27.79
CA GLN A 165 -24.69 -11.36 -27.54
C GLN A 165 -24.23 -12.80 -27.67
N TRP A 166 -24.56 -13.61 -26.68
CA TRP A 166 -24.42 -15.06 -26.76
C TRP A 166 -25.50 -15.64 -27.66
N LEU A 167 -25.09 -16.19 -28.80
CA LEU A 167 -25.95 -16.91 -29.74
C LEU A 167 -26.20 -18.34 -29.24
N LYS A 168 -25.19 -18.99 -28.65
CA LYS A 168 -25.30 -20.31 -28.01
C LYS A 168 -24.42 -20.38 -26.75
N LYS A 169 -24.97 -20.97 -25.68
CA LYS A 169 -24.28 -21.30 -24.41
C LYS A 169 -24.72 -22.68 -23.96
N GLN A 170 -24.21 -23.72 -24.63
CA GLN A 170 -24.69 -25.08 -24.42
C GLN A 170 -23.59 -25.95 -23.83
N LEU A 171 -23.90 -26.58 -22.70
CA LEU A 171 -23.16 -27.70 -22.15
C LEU A 171 -24.08 -28.92 -22.26
N SER A 172 -23.64 -29.94 -22.99
CA SER A 172 -24.40 -31.16 -23.22
C SER A 172 -23.66 -32.37 -22.69
N VAL A 173 -24.39 -33.25 -22.02
CA VAL A 173 -23.86 -34.48 -21.42
C VAL A 173 -24.63 -35.64 -22.03
N ASP A 174 -23.96 -36.44 -22.85
CA ASP A 174 -24.49 -37.71 -23.32
C ASP A 174 -24.08 -38.81 -22.33
N ARG A 175 -25.05 -39.29 -21.54
CA ARG A 175 -24.81 -40.34 -20.55
C ARG A 175 -24.60 -41.72 -21.18
N SER A 176 -25.17 -41.95 -22.36
CA SER A 176 -25.05 -43.24 -23.05
C SER A 176 -23.67 -43.43 -23.67
N GLN A 177 -23.11 -42.34 -24.22
CA GLN A 177 -21.77 -42.34 -24.80
C GLN A 177 -20.68 -41.89 -23.82
N GLN A 178 -21.06 -41.46 -22.61
CA GLN A 178 -20.15 -40.89 -21.61
C GLN A 178 -19.33 -39.72 -22.15
N GLN A 179 -19.98 -38.84 -22.92
CA GLN A 179 -19.34 -37.69 -23.56
C GLN A 179 -19.93 -36.38 -23.06
N VAL A 180 -19.07 -35.36 -22.98
CA VAL A 180 -19.47 -34.00 -22.65
C VAL A 180 -18.96 -33.05 -23.71
N SER A 181 -19.84 -32.18 -24.19
CA SER A 181 -19.55 -31.21 -25.23
C SER A 181 -19.96 -29.79 -24.81
N ALA A 182 -19.18 -28.80 -25.20
CA ALA A 182 -19.45 -27.39 -24.99
C ALA A 182 -19.52 -26.65 -26.33
N ILE A 183 -20.60 -25.90 -26.55
CA ILE A 183 -20.77 -25.01 -27.69
C ILE A 183 -21.02 -23.59 -27.18
N LEU A 184 -20.05 -22.72 -27.41
CA LEU A 184 -20.05 -21.31 -27.06
C LEU A 184 -20.00 -20.48 -28.34
N SER A 185 -21.10 -19.85 -28.72
CA SER A 185 -21.15 -18.97 -29.89
C SER A 185 -21.59 -17.58 -29.47
N LEU A 186 -20.79 -16.58 -29.82
CA LEU A 186 -21.00 -15.19 -29.45
C LEU A 186 -20.83 -14.28 -30.67
N SER A 187 -21.67 -13.26 -30.75
CA SER A 187 -21.48 -12.12 -31.65
C SER A 187 -21.00 -10.92 -30.83
N ALA A 188 -19.82 -10.39 -31.14
CA ALA A 188 -19.20 -9.30 -30.37
C ALA A 188 -19.90 -7.95 -30.58
N GLY A 189 -20.59 -7.76 -31.70
CA GLY A 189 -21.14 -6.47 -32.09
C GLY A 189 -20.05 -5.43 -32.42
N PRO A 190 -20.41 -4.14 -32.58
CA PRO A 190 -19.45 -3.10 -32.90
C PRO A 190 -18.59 -2.73 -31.68
N ARG A 191 -17.32 -2.43 -31.92
CA ARG A 191 -16.43 -1.84 -30.92
C ARG A 191 -16.72 -0.34 -30.77
N TYR A 192 -17.06 0.09 -29.55
CA TYR A 192 -17.36 1.49 -29.29
C TYR A 192 -16.11 2.37 -29.15
N ARG A 193 -16.30 3.66 -29.42
CA ARG A 193 -15.34 4.73 -29.24
C ARG A 193 -15.71 5.61 -28.04
N PHE A 194 -14.74 6.32 -27.48
CA PHE A 194 -14.99 7.37 -26.50
C PHE A 194 -15.86 8.47 -27.12
N GLY A 195 -16.95 8.83 -26.46
CA GLY A 195 -17.81 9.95 -26.82
C GLY A 195 -17.38 11.23 -26.11
N GLU A 196 -18.32 12.18 -26.02
CA GLU A 196 -18.09 13.44 -25.32
C GLU A 196 -17.84 13.23 -23.82
N LEU A 197 -17.00 14.11 -23.25
CA LEU A 197 -16.73 14.17 -21.83
C LEU A 197 -17.75 15.09 -21.15
N ARG A 198 -18.56 14.52 -20.25
CA ARG A 198 -19.59 15.25 -19.49
C ARG A 198 -19.13 15.46 -18.04
N LEU A 199 -18.81 16.70 -17.71
CA LEU A 199 -18.38 17.11 -16.37
C LEU A 199 -19.60 17.59 -15.57
N SER A 200 -19.79 17.07 -14.35
CA SER A 200 -20.97 17.39 -13.53
C SER A 200 -20.85 18.67 -12.70
N ALA A 201 -19.63 19.21 -12.52
CA ALA A 201 -19.35 20.21 -11.50
C ALA A 201 -18.90 21.57 -12.05
N LYS A 202 -19.34 22.65 -11.41
CA LYS A 202 -18.78 24.02 -11.53
C LYS A 202 -17.49 24.14 -10.72
N SER A 203 -16.52 23.25 -10.96
CA SER A 203 -15.22 23.28 -10.29
C SER A 203 -14.31 24.32 -10.93
N LYS A 204 -13.50 25.01 -10.12
CA LYS A 204 -12.43 25.89 -10.62
C LYS A 204 -11.32 25.11 -11.33
N ALA A 205 -11.17 23.82 -11.01
CA ALA A 205 -10.15 22.94 -11.56
C ALA A 205 -10.67 22.09 -12.74
N VAL A 206 -11.85 22.39 -13.28
CA VAL A 206 -12.46 21.60 -14.36
C VAL A 206 -11.61 21.59 -15.65
N ALA A 207 -10.85 22.66 -15.88
CA ALA A 207 -9.91 22.73 -17.01
C ALA A 207 -8.81 21.65 -16.91
N PHE A 208 -8.34 21.35 -15.69
CA PHE A 208 -7.39 20.26 -15.46
C PHE A 208 -8.01 18.89 -15.70
N ALA A 209 -9.30 18.71 -15.36
CA ALA A 209 -9.98 17.47 -15.66
C ALA A 209 -9.97 17.21 -17.18
N GLN A 210 -10.30 18.21 -17.99
CA GLN A 210 -10.24 18.09 -19.44
C GLN A 210 -8.82 17.82 -19.95
N ALA A 211 -7.82 18.57 -19.47
CA ALA A 211 -6.44 18.47 -19.91
C ALA A 211 -5.78 17.12 -19.56
N LEU A 212 -6.20 16.50 -18.45
CA LEU A 212 -5.64 15.23 -17.96
C LEU A 212 -6.30 13.98 -18.57
N SER A 213 -7.24 14.15 -19.51
CA SER A 213 -7.89 13.00 -20.15
C SER A 213 -6.89 12.20 -21.01
N PRO A 214 -6.71 10.88 -20.77
CA PRO A 214 -5.76 10.06 -21.52
C PRO A 214 -6.34 9.52 -22.86
N PHE A 215 -7.51 10.02 -23.26
CA PHE A 215 -8.21 9.66 -24.48
C PHE A 215 -8.83 10.88 -25.13
N SER A 216 -9.03 10.79 -26.44
CA SER A 216 -9.77 11.80 -27.20
C SER A 216 -11.10 11.23 -27.70
N PRO A 217 -12.15 12.06 -27.86
CA PRO A 217 -13.38 11.64 -28.52
C PRO A 217 -13.08 11.01 -29.89
N GLY A 218 -13.74 9.89 -30.20
CA GLY A 218 -13.52 9.12 -31.42
C GLY A 218 -12.41 8.07 -31.33
N GLU A 219 -11.57 8.06 -30.29
CA GLU A 219 -10.66 6.94 -30.05
C GLU A 219 -11.42 5.69 -29.60
N PHE A 220 -10.94 4.48 -29.92
CA PHE A 220 -11.56 3.26 -29.41
C PHE A 220 -11.57 3.21 -27.89
N TYR A 221 -12.69 2.75 -27.34
CA TYR A 221 -12.86 2.62 -25.90
C TYR A 221 -11.87 1.59 -25.32
N ALA A 222 -11.36 1.92 -24.13
CA ALA A 222 -10.59 1.00 -23.29
C ALA A 222 -10.83 1.33 -21.81
N ALA A 223 -11.34 0.36 -21.04
CA ALA A 223 -11.62 0.54 -19.62
C ALA A 223 -10.37 0.91 -18.81
N GLN A 224 -9.20 0.41 -19.22
CA GLN A 224 -7.90 0.76 -18.62
C GLN A 224 -7.65 2.27 -18.65
N LYS A 225 -7.99 2.97 -19.73
CA LYS A 225 -7.84 4.42 -19.85
C LYS A 225 -8.77 5.19 -18.91
N LEU A 226 -9.99 4.69 -18.67
CA LEU A 226 -10.89 5.29 -17.67
C LEU A 226 -10.36 5.10 -16.25
N SER A 227 -9.85 3.92 -15.94
CA SER A 227 -9.22 3.64 -14.64
C SER A 227 -8.01 4.56 -14.41
N GLN A 228 -7.13 4.68 -15.41
CA GLN A 228 -5.99 5.60 -15.37
C GLN A 228 -6.45 7.04 -15.17
N TYR A 229 -7.44 7.50 -15.93
CA TYR A 229 -7.97 8.85 -15.79
C TYR A 229 -8.55 9.10 -14.40
N ASN A 230 -9.29 8.14 -13.85
CA ASN A 230 -9.81 8.19 -12.48
C ASN A 230 -8.68 8.29 -11.44
N LEU A 231 -7.58 7.54 -11.61
CA LEU A 231 -6.41 7.60 -10.74
C LEU A 231 -5.70 8.96 -10.87
N THR A 232 -5.37 9.40 -12.10
CA THR A 232 -4.70 10.67 -12.38
C THR A 232 -5.45 11.87 -11.79
N LEU A 233 -6.78 11.88 -11.88
CA LEU A 233 -7.60 12.93 -11.26
C LEU A 233 -7.64 12.83 -9.73
N ASN A 234 -7.71 11.63 -9.16
CA ASN A 234 -7.69 11.44 -7.70
C ASN A 234 -6.34 11.81 -7.08
N GLU A 235 -5.24 11.69 -7.82
CA GLU A 235 -3.90 12.12 -7.40
C GLU A 235 -3.75 13.64 -7.35
N THR A 236 -4.63 14.38 -8.03
CA THR A 236 -4.56 15.86 -8.04
C THR A 236 -4.77 16.44 -6.64
N PRO A 237 -4.13 17.58 -6.34
CA PRO A 237 -4.36 18.25 -5.08
C PRO A 237 -5.77 18.84 -4.96
N TYR A 238 -6.57 18.86 -6.04
CA TYR A 238 -7.81 19.65 -6.14
C TYR A 238 -9.07 18.90 -5.70
N PHE A 239 -9.15 17.58 -5.93
CA PHE A 239 -10.39 16.85 -5.74
C PHE A 239 -10.36 15.98 -4.48
N GLN A 240 -11.44 16.01 -3.70
CA GLN A 240 -11.68 15.10 -2.58
C GLN A 240 -12.14 13.73 -3.07
N SER A 241 -12.96 13.72 -4.12
CA SER A 241 -13.47 12.48 -4.73
C SER A 241 -13.65 12.68 -6.22
N VAL A 242 -13.20 11.69 -6.99
CA VAL A 242 -13.41 11.60 -8.43
C VAL A 242 -14.09 10.30 -8.78
N ARG A 243 -15.05 10.36 -9.69
CA ARG A 243 -15.64 9.18 -10.34
C ARG A 243 -15.69 9.39 -11.84
N VAL A 244 -15.04 8.49 -12.57
CA VAL A 244 -15.07 8.45 -14.03
C VAL A 244 -15.76 7.17 -14.47
N TYR A 245 -16.82 7.28 -15.27
CA TYR A 245 -17.55 6.09 -15.75
C TYR A 245 -18.28 6.34 -17.08
N PRO A 246 -18.48 5.29 -17.90
CA PRO A 246 -19.20 5.39 -19.17
C PRO A 246 -20.72 5.44 -18.98
N LEU A 247 -21.40 6.26 -19.76
CA LEU A 247 -22.87 6.33 -19.79
C LEU A 247 -23.43 5.37 -20.86
N LEU A 248 -23.35 4.06 -20.59
CA LEU A 248 -23.74 3.02 -21.55
C LEU A 248 -25.17 3.19 -22.11
N LYS A 249 -26.13 3.65 -21.30
CA LYS A 249 -27.52 3.89 -21.75
C LYS A 249 -27.65 5.03 -22.77
N LEU A 250 -26.65 5.91 -22.85
CA LEU A 250 -26.61 7.05 -23.78
C LEU A 250 -25.66 6.79 -24.96
N ARG A 251 -25.20 5.54 -25.12
CA ARG A 251 -24.37 5.16 -26.27
C ARG A 251 -25.17 5.32 -27.56
N HIS A 252 -24.57 5.97 -28.55
CA HIS A 252 -25.20 6.24 -29.84
C HIS A 252 -24.13 6.34 -30.93
N GLN A 253 -24.45 5.86 -32.14
CA GLN A 253 -23.53 5.91 -33.30
C GLN A 253 -22.12 5.35 -33.00
N GLY A 254 -22.04 4.26 -32.24
CA GLY A 254 -20.75 3.62 -31.92
C GLY A 254 -19.86 4.43 -30.96
N ALA A 255 -20.39 5.44 -30.27
CA ALA A 255 -19.67 6.19 -29.25
C ALA A 255 -20.38 6.15 -27.89
N VAL A 256 -19.61 6.19 -26.80
CA VAL A 256 -20.12 6.20 -25.42
C VAL A 256 -19.69 7.48 -24.70
N PRO A 257 -20.62 8.37 -24.31
CA PRO A 257 -20.30 9.52 -23.48
C PRO A 257 -19.70 9.11 -22.14
N ILE A 258 -18.68 9.83 -21.68
CA ILE A 258 -18.00 9.56 -20.41
C ILE A 258 -18.42 10.63 -19.40
N ARG A 259 -18.89 10.21 -18.22
CA ARG A 259 -19.20 11.12 -17.13
C ARG A 259 -18.03 11.22 -16.16
N VAL A 260 -17.72 12.44 -15.77
CA VAL A 260 -16.74 12.76 -14.72
C VAL A 260 -17.45 13.53 -13.62
N GLU A 261 -17.56 12.90 -12.47
CA GLU A 261 -18.06 13.52 -11.24
C GLU A 261 -16.88 13.95 -10.38
N LEU A 262 -16.85 15.23 -10.05
CA LEU A 262 -15.78 15.86 -9.27
C LEU A 262 -16.38 16.47 -8.00
N VAL A 263 -15.76 16.16 -6.87
CA VAL A 263 -15.98 16.86 -5.62
C VAL A 263 -14.70 17.58 -5.27
N ASP A 264 -14.73 18.91 -5.29
CA ASP A 264 -13.59 19.74 -4.90
C ASP A 264 -13.27 19.52 -3.42
N LYS A 265 -11.98 19.62 -3.05
CA LYS A 265 -11.60 19.70 -1.63
C LYS A 265 -12.23 20.93 -0.93
N PRO A 266 -12.02 21.08 0.39
CA PRO A 266 -12.25 22.37 1.03
C PRO A 266 -11.23 23.42 0.58
N ALA A 267 -11.65 24.68 0.46
CA ALA A 267 -10.76 25.79 0.06
C ALA A 267 -9.62 26.06 1.08
N ASN A 268 -9.80 25.62 2.32
CA ASN A 268 -8.78 25.58 3.35
C ASN A 268 -8.88 24.23 4.06
N SER A 269 -7.75 23.56 4.21
CA SER A 269 -7.61 22.35 5.01
C SER A 269 -6.57 22.60 6.09
N TYR A 270 -6.86 22.14 7.30
CA TYR A 270 -5.98 22.27 8.45
C TYR A 270 -5.68 20.88 8.98
N GLU A 271 -4.40 20.55 9.13
CA GLU A 271 -3.94 19.31 9.75
C GLU A 271 -3.19 19.68 11.03
N VAL A 272 -3.57 19.03 12.14
CA VAL A 272 -2.90 19.18 13.44
C VAL A 272 -2.31 17.82 13.81
N GLY A 273 -1.02 17.81 14.14
CA GLY A 273 -0.29 16.62 14.55
C GLY A 273 0.39 16.85 15.90
N GLY A 274 0.54 15.77 16.66
CA GLY A 274 1.30 15.75 17.90
C GLY A 274 2.19 14.51 17.95
N GLY A 275 3.34 14.62 18.58
CA GLY A 275 4.26 13.50 18.71
C GLY A 275 5.31 13.71 19.79
N TYR A 276 6.14 12.71 19.99
CA TYR A 276 7.27 12.76 20.89
C TYR A 276 8.44 11.99 20.28
N SER A 277 9.64 12.51 20.44
CA SER A 277 10.84 11.68 20.26
C SER A 277 11.88 11.98 21.34
N THR A 278 12.75 11.03 21.63
CA THR A 278 13.89 11.24 22.54
C THR A 278 14.86 12.32 22.06
N ASP A 279 15.03 12.50 20.75
CA ASP A 279 15.97 13.48 20.20
C ASP A 279 15.40 14.93 20.20
N LEU A 280 14.17 15.11 19.73
CA LEU A 280 13.52 16.44 19.58
C LEU A 280 12.56 16.82 20.73
N GLY A 281 12.24 15.89 21.64
CA GLY A 281 11.23 16.08 22.68
C GLY A 281 9.78 16.01 22.18
N ALA A 282 8.88 16.64 22.93
CA ALA A 282 7.48 16.79 22.55
C ALA A 282 7.35 17.70 21.31
N LYS A 283 6.44 17.34 20.40
CA LYS A 283 6.27 18.02 19.11
C LYS A 283 4.81 18.31 18.82
N ALA A 284 4.55 19.46 18.24
CA ALA A 284 3.27 19.84 17.66
C ALA A 284 3.49 20.31 16.21
N ARG A 285 2.60 19.92 15.32
CA ARG A 285 2.58 20.38 13.93
C ARG A 285 1.22 20.99 13.61
N PHE A 286 1.25 22.12 12.94
CA PHE A 286 0.10 22.72 12.30
C PHE A 286 0.40 22.94 10.82
N LYS A 287 -0.45 22.38 9.95
CA LYS A 287 -0.35 22.59 8.50
C LYS A 287 -1.63 23.20 7.99
N TRP A 288 -1.48 24.26 7.20
CA TRP A 288 -2.56 24.89 6.45
C TRP A 288 -2.35 24.68 4.96
N SER A 289 -3.31 24.05 4.30
CA SER A 289 -3.29 23.81 2.86
C SER A 289 -4.42 24.57 2.15
N LYS A 290 -4.07 25.30 1.10
CA LYS A 290 -5.00 25.92 0.14
C LYS A 290 -4.82 25.23 -1.21
N PRO A 291 -5.66 24.23 -1.56
CA PRO A 291 -5.51 23.49 -2.80
C PRO A 291 -5.76 24.33 -4.06
N TRP A 292 -6.44 25.48 -3.95
CA TRP A 292 -6.52 26.49 -5.01
C TRP A 292 -6.43 27.91 -4.46
N ILE A 293 -5.73 28.73 -5.22
CA ILE A 293 -5.66 30.17 -5.06
C ILE A 293 -6.19 30.86 -6.33
N THR A 294 -5.86 30.32 -7.49
CA THR A 294 -6.24 30.86 -8.80
C THR A 294 -7.00 29.81 -9.62
N SER A 295 -7.66 30.25 -10.71
CA SER A 295 -8.21 29.33 -11.72
C SER A 295 -7.13 28.54 -12.47
N GLY A 296 -5.88 29.02 -12.47
CA GLY A 296 -4.71 28.32 -13.00
C GLY A 296 -4.17 27.21 -12.10
N GLY A 297 -4.91 26.79 -11.06
CA GLY A 297 -4.52 25.65 -10.22
C GLY A 297 -3.38 25.92 -9.24
N HIS A 298 -3.02 27.18 -9.01
CA HIS A 298 -1.99 27.52 -8.03
C HIS A 298 -2.46 27.09 -6.63
N SER A 299 -1.55 26.57 -5.81
CA SER A 299 -1.84 26.12 -4.45
C SER A 299 -0.80 26.63 -3.47
N MET A 300 -1.13 26.61 -2.18
CA MET A 300 -0.22 27.01 -1.12
C MET A 300 -0.30 26.05 0.05
N THR A 301 0.83 25.80 0.67
CA THR A 301 0.93 25.15 1.97
C THR A 301 1.74 26.01 2.92
N SER A 302 1.37 25.99 4.20
CA SER A 302 2.16 26.55 5.29
C SER A 302 2.24 25.50 6.39
N ASP A 303 3.45 25.26 6.88
CA ASP A 303 3.75 24.26 7.89
C ASP A 303 4.44 24.95 9.07
N LEU A 304 3.95 24.69 10.27
CA LEU A 304 4.53 25.14 11.54
C LEU A 304 4.81 23.90 12.37
N ASN A 305 6.07 23.65 12.67
CA ASN A 305 6.56 22.55 13.48
C ASN A 305 7.23 23.11 14.74
N ILE A 306 6.69 22.78 15.91
CA ILE A 306 7.23 23.24 17.20
C ILE A 306 7.61 22.01 18.00
N SER A 307 8.89 21.89 18.31
CA SER A 307 9.42 20.89 19.25
C SER A 307 10.30 21.56 20.29
N GLN A 308 10.74 20.81 21.32
CA GLN A 308 11.55 21.38 22.40
C GLN A 308 12.89 21.91 21.90
N ARG A 309 13.56 21.17 21.00
CA ARG A 309 14.91 21.48 20.49
C ARG A 309 14.94 22.03 19.06
N GLN A 310 13.79 22.11 18.40
CA GLN A 310 13.68 22.64 17.03
C GLN A 310 12.33 23.31 16.80
N GLN A 311 12.34 24.49 16.18
CA GLN A 311 11.14 25.16 15.69
C GLN A 311 11.32 25.54 14.22
N ASP A 312 10.35 25.21 13.39
CA ASP A 312 10.36 25.45 11.94
C ASP A 312 9.03 26.06 11.51
N ILE A 313 9.09 27.11 10.71
CA ILE A 313 7.96 27.64 9.95
C ILE A 313 8.35 27.70 8.48
N SER A 314 7.54 27.09 7.63
CA SER A 314 7.77 27.07 6.19
C SER A 314 6.50 27.30 5.40
N GLY A 315 6.67 27.78 4.18
CA GLY A 315 5.60 28.00 3.22
C GLY A 315 6.04 27.58 1.83
N ALA A 316 5.10 27.03 1.05
CA ALA A 316 5.32 26.70 -0.35
C ALA A 316 4.16 27.20 -1.20
N TYR A 317 4.48 27.95 -2.25
CA TYR A 317 3.55 28.32 -3.31
C TYR A 317 3.83 27.47 -4.55
N THR A 318 2.84 26.72 -5.01
CA THR A 318 2.98 25.77 -6.12
C THR A 318 2.21 26.25 -7.34
N ILE A 319 2.87 26.25 -8.49
CA ILE A 319 2.33 26.66 -9.78
C ILE A 319 2.40 25.45 -10.72
N PRO A 320 1.26 24.85 -11.12
CA PRO A 320 1.26 23.79 -12.11
C PRO A 320 1.65 24.35 -13.49
N VAL A 321 2.38 23.56 -14.28
CA VAL A 321 2.70 23.92 -15.67
C VAL A 321 1.82 23.14 -16.63
N ASN A 322 1.91 21.81 -16.60
CA ASN A 322 1.03 20.93 -17.38
C ASN A 322 0.25 20.01 -16.44
N ASP A 323 0.87 18.91 -16.00
CA ASP A 323 0.28 17.97 -15.05
C ASP A 323 0.47 18.48 -13.62
N PRO A 324 -0.60 18.90 -12.90
CA PRO A 324 -0.51 19.41 -11.55
C PRO A 324 -0.02 18.37 -10.52
N ASN A 325 0.01 17.08 -10.88
CA ASN A 325 0.48 16.01 -10.01
C ASN A 325 2.00 15.98 -9.87
N ASN A 326 2.71 16.31 -10.95
CA ASN A 326 4.14 16.07 -11.01
C ASN A 326 4.94 17.14 -11.74
N ASP A 327 4.31 18.01 -12.53
CA ASP A 327 4.97 19.00 -13.38
C ASP A 327 4.71 20.44 -12.91
N VAL A 328 5.47 20.90 -11.90
CA VAL A 328 5.19 22.14 -11.17
C VAL A 328 6.43 23.03 -10.97
N PHE A 329 6.23 24.35 -10.86
CA PHE A 329 7.16 25.25 -10.20
C PHE A 329 6.75 25.43 -8.74
N ARG A 330 7.72 25.62 -7.85
CA ARG A 330 7.47 25.95 -6.44
C ARG A 330 8.39 27.06 -5.97
N ILE A 331 7.82 27.94 -5.16
CA ILE A 331 8.56 28.93 -4.38
C ILE A 331 8.38 28.53 -2.92
N LEU A 332 9.48 28.20 -2.25
CA LEU A 332 9.50 27.82 -0.85
C LEU A 332 10.24 28.89 -0.05
N GLY A 333 9.79 29.11 1.18
CA GLY A 333 10.49 29.92 2.15
C GLY A 333 10.37 29.29 3.53
N GLY A 334 11.43 29.37 4.33
CA GLY A 334 11.45 28.76 5.65
C GLY A 334 12.33 29.50 6.63
N TYR A 335 11.99 29.36 7.91
CA TYR A 335 12.78 29.81 9.04
C TYR A 335 12.85 28.69 10.07
N GLN A 336 14.07 28.33 10.48
CA GLN A 336 14.34 27.25 11.42
C GLN A 336 15.25 27.71 12.55
N LEU A 337 14.88 27.33 13.77
CA LEU A 337 15.66 27.45 14.99
C LEU A 337 15.98 26.05 15.49
N GLN A 338 17.23 25.81 15.89
CA GLN A 338 17.64 24.63 16.65
C GLN A 338 18.41 25.09 17.88
N ASP A 339 18.08 24.49 19.02
CA ASP A 339 18.62 24.80 20.33
C ASP A 339 19.16 23.51 20.94
N ASP A 340 20.50 23.40 21.00
CA ASP A 340 21.26 22.24 21.49
C ASP A 340 20.71 20.89 20.97
N LEU A 341 20.27 20.87 19.72
CA LEU A 341 19.81 19.62 19.08
C LEU A 341 21.03 18.73 18.78
N THR A 342 22.06 19.36 18.23
CA THR A 342 23.42 18.83 18.13
C THR A 342 24.20 19.36 19.31
N GLU A 343 24.98 18.49 19.96
CA GLU A 343 25.64 18.77 21.23
C GLU A 343 26.43 20.09 21.21
N GLY A 344 25.98 21.07 22.02
CA GLY A 344 26.62 22.37 22.18
C GLY A 344 26.40 23.35 21.02
N VAL A 345 25.48 23.06 20.09
CA VAL A 345 25.29 23.86 18.87
C VAL A 345 23.88 24.42 18.76
N ASP A 346 23.81 25.74 18.61
CA ASP A 346 22.59 26.47 18.30
C ASP A 346 22.63 26.97 16.85
N THR A 347 21.53 26.80 16.11
CA THR A 347 21.45 27.27 14.72
C THR A 347 20.19 28.08 14.44
N LYS A 348 20.35 29.13 13.62
CA LYS A 348 19.26 29.97 13.12
C LYS A 348 19.40 30.06 11.60
N THR A 349 18.48 29.45 10.88
CA THR A 349 18.51 29.37 9.42
C THR A 349 17.28 30.05 8.83
N TRP A 350 17.46 30.85 7.78
CA TRP A 350 16.37 31.22 6.89
C TRP A 350 16.74 30.91 5.44
N ASN A 351 15.75 30.50 4.65
CA ASN A 351 15.99 30.21 3.24
C ASN A 351 14.80 30.59 2.36
N ILE A 352 15.11 30.86 1.09
CA ILE A 352 14.15 31.00 0.00
C ILE A 352 14.64 30.13 -1.16
N GLN A 353 13.76 29.31 -1.70
CA GLN A 353 14.07 28.37 -2.76
C GLN A 353 13.06 28.48 -3.91
N VAL A 354 13.56 28.61 -5.12
CA VAL A 354 12.75 28.45 -6.33
C VAL A 354 13.12 27.12 -6.97
N GLN A 355 12.14 26.28 -7.26
CA GLN A 355 12.38 24.98 -7.87
C GLN A 355 11.39 24.63 -8.97
N ARG A 356 11.88 23.83 -9.92
CA ARG A 356 11.09 23.16 -10.96
C ARG A 356 11.13 21.66 -10.68
N GLN A 357 9.96 21.04 -10.61
CA GLN A 357 9.80 19.61 -10.36
C GLN A 357 8.98 18.98 -11.50
N TRP A 358 9.45 17.85 -12.04
CA TRP A 358 8.77 17.13 -13.12
C TRP A 358 9.05 15.63 -13.11
N LEU A 359 8.09 14.85 -13.59
CA LEU A 359 8.26 13.40 -13.79
C LEU A 359 9.06 13.14 -15.07
N THR A 360 10.06 12.27 -14.97
CA THR A 360 10.86 11.79 -16.10
C THR A 360 10.29 10.48 -16.67
N PRO A 361 10.64 10.09 -17.92
CA PRO A 361 10.18 8.83 -18.52
C PRO A 361 10.55 7.57 -17.71
N GLY A 362 11.60 7.63 -16.88
CA GLY A 362 12.01 6.52 -16.00
C GLY A 362 11.25 6.44 -14.67
N ASN A 363 10.15 7.21 -14.51
CA ASN A 363 9.41 7.39 -13.26
C ASN A 363 10.27 7.93 -12.10
N TRP A 364 11.21 8.82 -12.41
CA TRP A 364 11.91 9.63 -11.40
C TRP A 364 11.30 11.02 -11.37
N ILE A 365 11.11 11.55 -10.17
CA ILE A 365 10.83 12.96 -9.93
C ILE A 365 12.17 13.68 -9.97
N ARG A 366 12.37 14.54 -10.98
CA ARG A 366 13.53 15.41 -11.08
C ARG A 366 13.18 16.79 -10.52
N THR A 367 14.01 17.31 -9.65
CA THR A 367 13.89 18.67 -9.10
C THR A 367 15.15 19.45 -9.43
N ALA A 368 15.02 20.57 -10.12
CA ALA A 368 16.09 21.55 -10.30
C ALA A 368 15.74 22.79 -9.49
N PHE A 369 16.68 23.34 -8.72
CA PHE A 369 16.39 24.43 -7.80
C PHE A 369 17.54 25.42 -7.68
N LEU A 370 17.17 26.61 -7.21
CA LEU A 370 18.09 27.63 -6.73
C LEU A 370 17.63 28.03 -5.32
N LYS A 371 18.49 27.83 -4.33
CA LYS A 371 18.22 28.14 -2.92
C LYS A 371 19.14 29.27 -2.47
N ARG A 372 18.58 30.30 -1.84
CA ARG A 372 19.34 31.26 -1.03
C ARG A 372 19.13 30.89 0.43
N GLU A 373 20.21 30.80 1.19
CA GLU A 373 20.19 30.42 2.59
C GLU A 373 21.12 31.32 3.40
N HIS A 374 20.70 31.66 4.60
CA HIS A 374 21.53 32.31 5.60
C HIS A 374 21.46 31.49 6.86
N GLU A 375 22.61 31.23 7.47
CA GLU A 375 22.72 30.54 8.74
C GLU A 375 23.59 31.34 9.70
N THR A 376 23.13 31.43 10.95
CA THR A 376 23.99 31.76 12.09
C THR A 376 24.06 30.53 12.98
N SER A 377 25.25 30.00 13.20
CA SER A 377 25.51 28.90 14.13
C SER A 377 26.41 29.37 15.28
N GLU A 378 26.13 28.92 16.50
CA GLU A 378 26.89 29.22 17.70
C GLU A 378 27.31 27.93 18.39
N GLN A 379 28.58 27.81 18.78
CA GLN A 379 29.10 26.67 19.53
C GLN A 379 30.26 27.11 20.42
N ASP A 380 30.15 26.82 21.73
CA ASP A 380 31.12 27.19 22.76
C ASP A 380 31.51 28.69 22.76
N GLY A 381 30.57 29.56 22.38
CA GLY A 381 30.74 31.01 22.31
C GLY A 381 31.27 31.53 20.97
N ASP A 382 31.68 30.65 20.06
CA ASP A 382 32.05 31.03 18.69
C ASP A 382 30.81 31.13 17.81
N THR A 383 30.70 32.24 17.07
CA THR A 383 29.61 32.45 16.11
C THR A 383 30.13 32.39 14.68
N LEU A 384 29.55 31.52 13.86
CA LEU A 384 29.74 31.48 12.41
C LEU A 384 28.47 32.01 11.72
N LYS A 385 28.66 32.88 10.73
CA LYS A 385 27.58 33.41 9.88
C LYS A 385 27.89 33.10 8.43
N THR A 386 26.96 32.47 7.74
CA THR A 386 27.11 32.09 6.34
C THR A 386 25.94 32.59 5.50
N GLU A 387 26.23 32.99 4.28
CA GLU A 387 25.27 33.25 3.21
C GLU A 387 25.59 32.30 2.06
N MET A 388 24.59 31.64 1.50
CA MET A 388 24.79 30.66 0.44
C MET A 388 23.79 30.87 -0.68
N LEU A 389 24.30 30.86 -1.92
CA LEU A 389 23.49 30.71 -3.13
C LEU A 389 23.79 29.35 -3.75
N ILE A 390 22.78 28.47 -3.72
CA ILE A 390 22.93 27.03 -3.97
C ILE A 390 22.05 26.63 -5.15
N PRO A 391 22.57 26.60 -6.39
CA PRO A 391 21.96 25.82 -7.44
C PRO A 391 22.11 24.32 -7.14
N GLY A 392 21.05 23.55 -7.40
CA GLY A 392 21.07 22.12 -7.16
C GLY A 392 20.10 21.34 -8.04
N VAL A 393 20.34 20.04 -8.13
CA VAL A 393 19.49 19.08 -8.83
C VAL A 393 19.33 17.82 -8.01
N SER A 394 18.12 17.27 -7.95
CA SER A 394 17.85 15.99 -7.33
C SER A 394 16.97 15.09 -8.19
N TYR A 395 17.16 13.79 -8.00
CA TYR A 395 16.41 12.72 -8.64
C TYR A 395 15.88 11.80 -7.54
N ALA A 396 14.56 11.72 -7.41
CA ALA A 396 13.90 10.90 -6.41
C ALA A 396 12.98 9.86 -7.07
N LYS A 397 12.95 8.65 -6.51
CA LYS A 397 11.98 7.61 -6.90
C LYS A 397 11.52 6.87 -5.66
N LYS A 398 10.22 6.97 -5.37
CA LYS A 398 9.58 6.37 -4.21
C LYS A 398 8.39 5.53 -4.66
N GLN A 399 8.35 4.28 -4.22
CA GLN A 399 7.26 3.34 -4.47
C GLN A 399 6.92 2.65 -3.16
N SER A 400 5.64 2.49 -2.86
CA SER A 400 5.19 1.90 -1.59
C SER A 400 3.83 1.23 -1.76
N LEU A 401 3.62 0.12 -1.05
CA LEU A 401 2.35 -0.60 -0.97
C LEU A 401 1.96 -0.75 0.51
N GLY A 402 0.68 -0.54 0.83
CA GLY A 402 0.14 -0.68 2.19
C GLY A 402 -0.28 0.62 2.88
N GLY A 403 -0.26 1.76 2.18
CA GLY A 403 -0.72 3.05 2.73
C GLY A 403 0.16 3.56 3.87
N MET A 404 -0.45 3.98 4.99
CA MET A 404 0.26 4.50 6.16
C MET A 404 1.18 3.47 6.83
N LEU A 405 0.88 2.17 6.68
CA LEU A 405 1.65 1.07 7.24
C LEU A 405 2.17 0.18 6.11
N PRO A 406 3.21 0.65 5.40
CA PRO A 406 3.66 -0.05 4.22
C PRO A 406 4.21 -1.44 4.58
N TYR A 407 4.00 -2.40 3.68
CA TYR A 407 4.57 -3.75 3.77
C TYR A 407 5.60 -4.01 2.67
N TRP A 408 5.65 -3.15 1.65
CA TRP A 408 6.65 -3.18 0.61
C TRP A 408 6.96 -1.75 0.19
N GLY A 409 8.22 -1.45 -0.08
CA GLY A 409 8.60 -0.14 -0.58
C GLY A 409 10.04 -0.06 -1.07
N ASN A 410 10.29 0.93 -1.93
CA ASN A 410 11.60 1.32 -2.41
C ASN A 410 11.68 2.84 -2.43
N GLU A 411 12.76 3.39 -1.91
CA GLU A 411 13.05 4.81 -1.96
C GLU A 411 14.49 5.01 -2.43
N ARG A 412 14.67 5.94 -3.37
CA ARG A 412 15.98 6.31 -3.90
C ARG A 412 16.03 7.82 -4.07
N LEU A 413 17.12 8.43 -3.65
CA LEU A 413 17.38 9.85 -3.82
C LEU A 413 18.84 10.06 -4.18
N ILE A 414 19.10 10.85 -5.22
CA ILE A 414 20.42 11.39 -5.54
C ILE A 414 20.27 12.91 -5.62
N SER A 415 21.14 13.66 -4.96
CA SER A 415 21.17 15.12 -5.05
C SER A 415 22.58 15.64 -5.22
N VAL A 416 22.70 16.72 -5.98
CA VAL A 416 23.93 17.48 -6.18
C VAL A 416 23.62 18.95 -5.93
N GLU A 417 24.43 19.58 -5.09
CA GLU A 417 24.34 20.99 -4.70
C GLU A 417 25.70 21.64 -4.94
N LEU A 418 25.69 22.86 -5.47
CA LEU A 418 26.91 23.63 -5.77
C LEU A 418 26.82 24.99 -5.07
N ALA A 419 27.96 25.53 -4.65
CA ALA A 419 28.08 26.91 -4.19
C ALA A 419 29.43 27.48 -4.64
N SER A 420 29.51 28.80 -4.78
CA SER A 420 30.72 29.47 -5.27
C SER A 420 30.89 30.84 -4.62
N GLU A 421 32.08 31.09 -4.08
CA GLU A 421 32.50 32.39 -3.52
C GLU A 421 32.49 33.52 -4.55
N SER A 422 32.72 33.19 -5.83
CA SER A 422 32.64 34.18 -6.93
C SER A 422 31.24 34.77 -7.16
N LEU A 423 30.22 34.26 -6.45
CA LEU A 423 28.84 34.73 -6.52
C LEU A 423 28.45 35.45 -5.22
N VAL A 424 27.62 34.80 -4.40
CA VAL A 424 27.10 35.35 -3.12
C VAL A 424 27.46 34.44 -1.94
N SER A 425 28.03 33.27 -2.20
CA SER A 425 28.25 32.26 -1.17
C SER A 425 29.48 32.57 -0.31
N SER A 426 29.41 32.28 0.99
CA SER A 426 30.52 32.42 1.94
C SER A 426 31.64 31.41 1.69
N THR A 427 31.33 30.29 1.04
CA THR A 427 32.31 29.26 0.67
C THR A 427 31.91 28.57 -0.64
N SER A 428 32.91 28.03 -1.33
CA SER A 428 32.74 27.25 -2.56
C SER A 428 32.62 25.77 -2.21
N LEU A 429 31.57 25.09 -2.69
CA LEU A 429 31.41 23.66 -2.42
C LEU A 429 30.72 22.91 -3.56
N ILE A 430 30.98 21.60 -3.59
CA ILE A 430 30.19 20.61 -4.31
C ILE A 430 29.74 19.58 -3.28
N LYS A 431 28.43 19.45 -3.07
CA LYS A 431 27.85 18.45 -2.17
C LYS A 431 27.05 17.43 -2.96
N VAL A 432 27.38 16.16 -2.80
CA VAL A 432 26.66 15.02 -3.39
C VAL A 432 26.08 14.18 -2.27
N ARG A 433 24.82 13.74 -2.42
CA ARG A 433 24.16 12.86 -1.47
C ARG A 433 23.39 11.77 -2.19
N TRP A 434 23.49 10.55 -1.67
CA TRP A 434 22.75 9.38 -2.14
C TRP A 434 22.03 8.73 -0.96
N LYS A 435 20.77 8.39 -1.15
CA LYS A 435 19.97 7.60 -0.20
C LYS A 435 19.29 6.45 -0.90
N ASN A 436 19.21 5.32 -0.20
CA ASN A 436 18.43 4.17 -0.60
C ASN A 436 17.72 3.55 0.60
N ALA A 437 16.45 3.17 0.42
CA ALA A 437 15.74 2.37 1.40
C ALA A 437 14.89 1.30 0.73
N TRP A 438 14.87 0.11 1.33
CA TRP A 438 14.07 -1.02 0.88
C TRP A 438 13.27 -1.57 2.04
N LEU A 439 11.97 -1.77 1.82
CA LEU A 439 11.09 -2.50 2.72
C LEU A 439 10.54 -3.72 1.98
N ARG A 440 10.65 -4.89 2.60
CA ARG A 440 10.10 -6.15 2.10
C ARG A 440 9.32 -6.85 3.19
N ASN A 441 8.20 -7.48 2.82
CA ASN A 441 7.44 -8.37 3.67
C ASN A 441 7.49 -9.78 3.07
N ILE A 442 7.83 -10.76 3.90
CA ILE A 442 7.83 -12.19 3.58
C ILE A 442 6.84 -12.90 4.51
N ALA A 443 6.05 -13.82 3.94
CA ALA A 443 5.04 -14.61 4.66
C ALA A 443 4.08 -13.77 5.52
N GLN A 444 3.79 -12.54 5.10
CA GLN A 444 2.87 -11.58 5.73
C GLN A 444 3.23 -11.12 7.15
N GLN A 445 4.29 -11.67 7.77
CA GLN A 445 4.65 -11.42 9.17
C GLN A 445 6.09 -10.92 9.35
N HIS A 446 6.98 -11.19 8.39
CA HIS A 446 8.41 -10.87 8.49
C HIS A 446 8.74 -9.68 7.61
N PHE A 447 9.12 -8.56 8.21
CA PHE A 447 9.49 -7.34 7.50
C PHE A 447 10.98 -7.10 7.60
N PHE A 448 11.60 -6.76 6.48
CA PHE A 448 13.00 -6.41 6.37
C PHE A 448 13.11 -4.99 5.85
N LEU A 449 13.75 -4.13 6.63
CA LEU A 449 14.02 -2.74 6.29
C LEU A 449 15.52 -2.56 6.19
N THR A 450 16.00 -2.13 5.03
CA THR A 450 17.40 -1.78 4.80
C THR A 450 17.48 -0.33 4.39
N ARG A 451 18.41 0.43 4.98
CA ARG A 451 18.69 1.82 4.62
C ARG A 451 20.17 1.99 4.37
N LEU A 452 20.52 2.74 3.33
CA LEU A 452 21.88 3.13 2.97
C LEU A 452 21.88 4.63 2.69
N GLU A 453 22.88 5.33 3.19
CA GLU A 453 23.11 6.73 2.90
C GLU A 453 24.60 6.99 2.71
N ALA A 454 24.94 7.75 1.67
CA ALA A 454 26.31 8.19 1.41
C ALA A 454 26.33 9.67 1.00
N GLY A 455 27.41 10.37 1.31
CA GLY A 455 27.57 11.77 0.95
C GLY A 455 29.02 12.20 0.89
N ALA A 456 29.29 13.23 0.08
CA ALA A 456 30.59 13.87 -0.02
C ALA A 456 30.43 15.38 -0.22
N ILE A 457 31.26 16.17 0.45
CA ILE A 457 31.42 17.61 0.29
C ILE A 457 32.86 17.85 -0.17
N VAL A 458 33.00 18.46 -1.35
CA VAL A 458 34.28 18.97 -1.83
C VAL A 458 34.29 20.46 -1.54
N THR A 459 35.16 20.89 -0.64
CA THR A 459 35.38 22.29 -0.21
C THR A 459 36.84 22.43 0.23
N ASP A 460 37.38 23.64 0.13
CA ASP A 460 38.73 23.98 0.61
C ASP A 460 38.76 24.03 2.14
N ASP A 461 37.72 24.61 2.74
CA ASP A 461 37.54 24.72 4.18
C ASP A 461 36.15 24.21 4.59
N ILE A 462 36.11 23.20 5.46
CA ILE A 462 34.85 22.63 5.96
C ILE A 462 34.25 23.50 7.08
N GLU A 463 35.07 24.26 7.80
CA GLU A 463 34.64 25.15 8.87
C GLU A 463 33.95 26.41 8.34
N ALA A 464 34.22 26.77 7.08
CA ALA A 464 33.49 27.82 6.36
C ALA A 464 32.12 27.36 5.82
N VAL A 465 31.86 26.05 5.75
CA VAL A 465 30.57 25.50 5.29
C VAL A 465 29.53 25.71 6.39
N PRO A 466 28.28 26.14 6.07
CA PRO A 466 27.19 26.21 7.04
C PRO A 466 27.04 24.89 7.82
N PHE A 467 26.82 24.97 9.12
CA PHE A 467 26.76 23.83 10.01
C PHE A 467 25.69 22.82 9.56
N ASN A 468 24.50 23.28 9.17
CA ASN A 468 23.42 22.42 8.67
C ASN A 468 23.75 21.69 7.33
N MET A 469 24.80 22.13 6.62
CA MET A 469 25.24 21.55 5.36
C MET A 469 26.38 20.53 5.55
N ARG A 470 27.02 20.46 6.71
CA ARG A 470 28.06 19.46 7.00
C ARG A 470 27.44 18.08 7.25
N PHE A 471 28.25 17.03 7.23
CA PHE A 471 27.76 15.68 7.53
C PHE A 471 27.99 15.30 9.00
N PHE A 472 26.97 14.66 9.57
CA PHE A 472 26.99 14.10 10.91
C PHE A 472 26.25 12.76 10.89
N ALA A 473 26.70 11.81 11.73
CA ALA A 473 26.04 10.54 11.96
C ALA A 473 25.64 10.38 13.44
N GLY A 474 24.83 9.36 13.73
CA GLY A 474 24.27 9.10 15.07
C GLY A 474 22.85 9.62 15.26
N GLY A 475 22.09 8.93 16.13
CA GLY A 475 20.67 9.15 16.37
C GLY A 475 19.76 8.14 15.67
N ASP A 476 18.45 8.27 15.87
CA ASP A 476 17.46 7.22 15.57
C ASP A 476 17.33 6.83 14.08
N GLN A 477 17.68 7.73 13.17
CA GLN A 477 17.63 7.51 11.72
C GLN A 477 19.01 7.36 11.07
N SER A 478 20.08 7.25 11.88
CA SER A 478 21.46 7.11 11.42
C SER A 478 22.10 5.87 12.05
N VAL A 479 22.74 6.02 13.21
CA VAL A 479 23.36 4.92 13.97
C VAL A 479 22.78 4.90 15.38
N ARG A 480 21.81 4.01 15.64
CA ARG A 480 21.18 3.89 16.97
C ARG A 480 22.21 3.42 18.00
N GLY A 481 22.06 3.91 19.23
CA GLY A 481 23.06 3.73 20.31
C GLY A 481 24.04 4.90 20.44
N PHE A 482 24.11 5.77 19.43
CA PHE A 482 24.81 7.06 19.46
C PHE A 482 23.81 8.21 19.63
N ALA A 483 24.27 9.34 20.18
CA ALA A 483 23.41 10.51 20.32
C ALA A 483 23.20 11.16 18.93
N TYR A 484 22.17 11.99 18.82
CA TYR A 484 21.86 12.70 17.59
C TYR A 484 23.10 13.49 17.11
N GLN A 485 23.53 13.25 15.87
CA GLN A 485 24.67 13.92 15.24
C GLN A 485 26.00 13.90 16.02
N SER A 486 26.19 12.93 16.93
CA SER A 486 27.38 12.87 17.78
C SER A 486 28.60 12.21 17.12
N VAL A 487 28.43 11.58 15.96
CA VAL A 487 29.50 10.88 15.22
C VAL A 487 29.95 11.79 14.08
N ALA A 488 31.04 12.52 14.31
CA ALA A 488 31.70 13.43 13.37
C ALA A 488 33.10 13.80 13.88
N PRO A 489 33.98 14.37 13.02
CA PRO A 489 35.25 14.93 13.45
C PRO A 489 35.07 16.03 14.50
N ARG A 490 36.06 16.14 15.40
CA ARG A 490 36.13 17.15 16.44
C ARG A 490 37.46 17.89 16.36
N ASP A 491 37.49 19.16 16.77
CA ASP A 491 38.74 19.92 16.89
C ASP A 491 39.52 19.54 18.15
N GLY A 492 40.66 20.22 18.37
CA GLY A 492 41.52 19.99 19.54
C GLY A 492 40.89 20.38 20.89
N GLU A 493 39.79 21.13 20.88
CA GLU A 493 39.03 21.53 22.08
C GLU A 493 37.81 20.61 22.31
N GLY A 494 37.54 19.70 21.37
CA GLY A 494 36.44 18.73 21.43
C GLY A 494 35.16 19.20 20.72
N LYS A 495 35.20 20.35 20.04
CA LYS A 495 34.09 20.95 19.31
C LYS A 495 33.72 20.12 18.08
N LEU A 496 32.44 19.96 17.77
CA LEU A 496 31.99 19.22 16.59
C LEU A 496 32.23 20.02 15.31
N LEU A 497 33.11 19.50 14.44
CA LEU A 497 33.40 20.14 13.14
C LEU A 497 32.41 19.70 12.06
N GLY A 498 31.97 18.44 12.09
CA GLY A 498 31.25 17.82 10.97
C GLY A 498 32.21 17.27 9.92
N GLY A 499 31.80 16.23 9.19
CA GLY A 499 32.64 15.54 8.21
C GLY A 499 32.40 15.99 6.77
N LYS A 500 33.44 15.86 5.92
CA LYS A 500 33.36 15.97 4.46
C LYS A 500 32.65 14.78 3.83
N TYR A 501 32.74 13.60 4.44
CA TYR A 501 32.11 12.38 3.95
C TYR A 501 31.09 11.83 4.94
N LEU A 502 30.08 11.14 4.41
CA LEU A 502 29.09 10.39 5.16
C LEU A 502 28.95 9.00 4.56
N ALA A 503 28.90 7.98 5.40
CA ALA A 503 28.47 6.64 5.02
C ALA A 503 27.67 6.04 6.17
N THR A 504 26.43 5.63 5.95
CA THR A 504 25.63 4.91 6.94
C THR A 504 24.87 3.76 6.30
N ALA A 505 24.70 2.68 7.06
CA ALA A 505 23.96 1.48 6.68
C ALA A 505 23.17 0.95 7.87
N SER A 506 21.93 0.54 7.64
CA SER A 506 21.06 -0.03 8.66
C SER A 506 20.31 -1.23 8.10
N ALA A 507 20.25 -2.30 8.90
CA ALA A 507 19.44 -3.48 8.64
C ALA A 507 18.53 -3.73 9.85
N GLU A 508 17.22 -3.74 9.61
CA GLU A 508 16.21 -3.98 10.63
C GLU A 508 15.25 -5.10 10.21
N TYR A 509 15.12 -6.10 11.08
CA TYR A 509 14.15 -7.18 10.96
C TYR A 509 13.01 -6.94 11.94
N ASN A 510 11.77 -6.92 11.45
CA ASN A 510 10.57 -6.86 12.27
C ASN A 510 9.74 -8.14 12.13
N TYR A 511 9.30 -8.70 13.24
CA TYR A 511 8.37 -9.83 13.29
C TYR A 511 7.02 -9.39 13.87
N GLN A 512 5.96 -9.55 13.09
CA GLN A 512 4.59 -9.26 13.51
C GLN A 512 3.96 -10.50 14.15
N PHE A 513 4.03 -10.58 15.47
CA PHE A 513 3.55 -11.72 16.26
C PHE A 513 2.08 -11.62 16.66
N MET A 514 1.50 -10.42 16.62
CA MET A 514 0.07 -10.16 16.84
C MET A 514 -0.40 -9.02 15.93
N PRO A 515 -1.72 -8.88 15.68
CA PRO A 515 -2.25 -7.71 15.00
C PRO A 515 -1.74 -6.42 15.66
N ASN A 516 -1.20 -5.50 14.86
CA ASN A 516 -0.63 -4.21 15.30
C ASN A 516 0.66 -4.25 16.14
N TRP A 517 1.18 -5.43 16.50
CA TRP A 517 2.38 -5.54 17.32
C TRP A 517 3.54 -6.13 16.53
N ARG A 518 4.70 -5.48 16.58
CA ARG A 518 5.95 -6.05 16.05
C ARG A 518 7.08 -5.95 17.08
N VAL A 519 7.93 -6.96 17.06
CA VAL A 519 9.27 -6.88 17.66
C VAL A 519 10.27 -6.62 16.55
N ALA A 520 11.28 -5.81 16.83
CA ALA A 520 12.33 -5.44 15.90
C ALA A 520 13.70 -5.86 16.45
N LEU A 521 14.58 -6.30 15.56
CA LEU A 521 16.01 -6.44 15.79
C LEU A 521 16.72 -5.62 14.73
N PHE A 522 17.74 -4.87 15.12
CA PHE A 522 18.45 -4.02 14.18
C PHE A 522 19.95 -3.96 14.45
N MET A 523 20.67 -3.64 13.38
CA MET A 523 22.08 -3.30 13.41
C MET A 523 22.31 -2.14 12.46
N ASP A 524 22.98 -1.11 12.95
CA ASP A 524 23.30 0.11 12.24
C ASP A 524 24.82 0.33 12.28
N THR A 525 25.39 0.85 11.20
CA THR A 525 26.78 1.28 11.19
C THR A 525 26.92 2.54 10.36
N GLY A 526 27.88 3.38 10.71
CA GLY A 526 28.20 4.54 9.87
C GLY A 526 29.27 5.44 10.46
N THR A 527 29.66 6.41 9.65
CA THR A 527 30.64 7.42 10.00
C THR A 527 30.32 8.72 9.28
N ALA A 528 30.61 9.85 9.92
CA ALA A 528 30.88 11.10 9.24
C ALA A 528 32.35 11.44 9.52
N THR A 529 33.14 11.64 8.47
CA THR A 529 34.60 11.67 8.58
C THR A 529 35.24 12.47 7.44
N ASP A 530 36.50 12.82 7.64
CA ASP A 530 37.41 13.33 6.61
C ASP A 530 38.38 12.24 6.11
N ASP A 531 38.49 11.11 6.84
CA ASP A 531 39.33 9.96 6.54
C ASP A 531 38.62 8.63 6.88
N PHE A 532 38.36 7.81 5.88
CA PHE A 532 37.67 6.53 6.06
C PHE A 532 38.48 5.46 6.83
N GLU A 533 39.75 5.71 7.15
CA GLU A 533 40.54 4.88 8.05
C GLU A 533 40.12 5.02 9.52
N GLU A 534 39.41 6.10 9.88
CA GLU A 534 38.85 6.30 11.22
C GLU A 534 37.82 5.22 11.61
N GLU A 535 37.63 5.01 12.92
CA GLU A 535 36.71 3.98 13.41
C GLU A 535 35.24 4.30 13.07
N TRP A 536 34.53 3.29 12.58
CA TRP A 536 33.12 3.42 12.25
C TRP A 536 32.25 3.21 13.49
N ALA A 537 31.20 4.02 13.64
CA ALA A 537 30.19 3.80 14.66
C ALA A 537 29.42 2.51 14.33
N LEU A 538 29.27 1.62 15.32
CA LEU A 538 28.49 0.39 15.22
C LEU A 538 27.46 0.35 16.35
N GLY A 539 26.19 0.27 15.98
CA GLY A 539 25.04 0.18 16.86
C GLY A 539 24.26 -1.10 16.63
N ALA A 540 23.76 -1.73 17.68
CA ALA A 540 22.81 -2.84 17.55
C ALA A 540 21.76 -2.76 18.64
N GLY A 541 20.58 -3.32 18.40
CA GLY A 541 19.52 -3.25 19.38
C GLY A 541 18.28 -4.04 19.02
N PHE A 542 17.29 -3.90 19.89
CA PHE A 542 15.96 -4.44 19.69
C PHE A 542 14.92 -3.36 19.96
N GLY A 543 13.71 -3.58 19.44
CA GLY A 543 12.65 -2.63 19.61
C GLY A 543 11.26 -3.25 19.60
N PHE A 544 10.30 -2.45 20.04
CA PHE A 544 8.88 -2.74 19.96
C PHE A 544 8.21 -1.73 19.05
N ARG A 545 7.24 -2.20 18.27
CA ARG A 545 6.40 -1.39 17.40
C ARG A 545 4.95 -1.64 17.77
N TYR A 546 4.21 -0.58 18.05
CA TYR A 546 2.76 -0.63 18.19
C TYR A 546 2.11 0.25 17.12
N LEU A 547 1.39 -0.39 16.20
CA LEU A 547 0.77 0.26 15.06
C LEU A 547 -0.57 0.86 15.49
N THR A 548 -0.65 2.19 15.51
CA THR A 548 -1.91 2.89 15.83
C THR A 548 -2.54 3.47 14.57
N PRO A 549 -3.84 3.81 14.59
CA PRO A 549 -4.50 4.49 13.49
C PRO A 549 -3.87 5.85 13.10
N VAL A 550 -3.12 6.48 14.00
CA VAL A 550 -2.52 7.81 13.83
C VAL A 550 -0.99 7.77 13.62
N GLY A 551 -0.40 6.57 13.52
CA GLY A 551 1.03 6.38 13.30
C GLY A 551 1.64 5.28 14.19
N PRO A 552 2.81 4.74 13.85
CA PRO A 552 3.49 3.76 14.68
C PRO A 552 4.09 4.40 15.94
N ILE A 553 4.02 3.69 17.06
CA ILE A 553 4.83 3.94 18.24
C ILE A 553 6.04 3.03 18.16
N ARG A 554 7.23 3.57 18.36
CA ARG A 554 8.50 2.83 18.39
C ARG A 554 9.18 3.03 19.72
N LEU A 555 9.63 1.93 20.30
CA LEU A 555 10.49 1.90 21.48
C LEU A 555 11.72 1.09 21.09
N ASP A 556 12.88 1.72 21.01
CA ASP A 556 14.15 1.09 20.62
C ASP A 556 15.14 1.15 21.77
N HIS A 557 15.78 0.02 22.07
CA HIS A 557 16.91 -0.04 22.99
C HIS A 557 18.15 -0.48 22.21
N ALA A 558 19.17 0.37 22.19
CA ALA A 558 20.35 0.18 21.37
C ALA A 558 21.65 0.32 22.18
N TRP A 559 22.65 -0.48 21.85
CA TRP A 559 24.01 -0.43 22.35
C TRP A 559 24.93 0.20 21.31
N GLY A 560 25.75 1.17 21.71
CA GLY A 560 26.88 1.62 20.88
C GLY A 560 28.06 0.65 21.07
N LEU A 561 28.19 -0.31 20.17
CA LEU A 561 29.14 -1.43 20.29
C LEU A 561 30.60 -0.99 20.10
N SER A 562 30.84 0.04 19.29
CA SER A 562 32.17 0.66 19.13
C SER A 562 32.43 1.84 20.07
N LYS A 563 31.54 2.10 21.04
CA LYS A 563 31.88 3.03 22.14
C LYS A 563 32.73 2.31 23.17
N ASP A 564 33.78 2.96 23.66
CA ASP A 564 34.58 2.45 24.78
C ASP A 564 33.73 2.09 26.01
N SER A 565 32.75 2.94 26.32
CA SER A 565 31.83 2.73 27.45
C SER A 565 30.77 1.66 27.22
N LYS A 566 30.57 1.21 25.98
CA LYS A 566 29.47 0.33 25.55
C LYS A 566 28.09 0.80 26.06
N SER A 567 27.91 2.12 26.16
CA SER A 567 26.69 2.75 26.69
C SER A 567 25.46 2.35 25.86
N THR A 568 24.30 2.28 26.53
CA THR A 568 23.01 2.07 25.88
C THR A 568 22.23 3.37 25.71
N ARG A 569 21.31 3.38 24.75
CA ARG A 569 20.34 4.47 24.54
C ARG A 569 18.96 3.87 24.38
N LEU A 570 17.99 4.47 25.07
CA LEU A 570 16.57 4.23 24.82
C LEU A 570 16.07 5.33 23.89
N SER A 571 15.41 4.92 22.81
CA SER A 571 14.68 5.81 21.91
C SER A 571 13.18 5.52 21.98
N ILE A 572 12.40 6.58 22.01
CA ILE A 572 10.95 6.53 21.92
C ILE A 572 10.57 7.45 20.77
N VAL A 573 9.74 6.97 19.84
CA VAL A 573 9.13 7.79 18.80
C VAL A 573 7.63 7.52 18.75
N ILE A 574 6.83 8.57 18.90
CA ILE A 574 5.37 8.50 18.86
C ILE A 574 4.87 9.45 17.78
N GLY A 575 4.02 8.91 16.90
CA GLY A 575 3.43 9.64 15.77
C GLY A 575 4.18 9.40 14.46
N PRO A 576 3.73 9.99 13.36
CA PRO A 576 4.41 9.86 12.08
C PRO A 576 5.86 10.40 12.20
N GLU A 577 6.82 9.71 11.59
CA GLU A 577 8.11 10.32 11.28
C GLU A 577 7.82 11.46 10.30
N MET A 578 8.11 12.70 10.72
CA MET A 578 7.85 13.90 9.90
C MET A 578 8.81 14.00 8.73
#